data_AF-A0A1H6QD48-F1
#
_entry.id   AF-A0A1H6QD48-F1
#
_cell.length_a   1.000
_cell.length_b   1.000
_cell.length_c   1.000
_cell.angle_alpha   90.00
_cell.angle_beta   90.00
_cell.angle_gamma   90.00
#
_symmetry.space_group_name_H-M   'P 1'
#
loop_
_entity.id
_entity.type
_entity.pdbx_description
1 polymer ?
#
loop_
_entity_poly.entity_id
_entity_poly.type
_entity_poly.pdbx_seq_one_letter_code
_entity_poly.pdbx_strand_id
1 'polypeptide(L)'
;MKKFFVYSLLLVCLLNDSCKNVEYDWEKATTGAAPKVTVNIAKSALPTVQTGNVSFFNMKEADYATKQQFEWTLDYFDFGRTTVQSIDVYLSFNKRESSPPAYPIVFSLAGEFPSIRQFPLPSTVLATDKLYETVTSFPKTFTLTPAQLAAFTGTNLSTVGVNDYFLFKFILTMGDGRKIVQYQENACDESRGEPCDCRVGVRFKNQ
;
A
#
# COMPACT_ATOMS: atom_id res chain seq x y z
N MET A 1 -49.51 -50.50 -20.99
CA MET A 1 -48.06 -50.65 -20.72
C MET A 1 -47.21 -49.48 -21.23
N LYS A 2 -47.42 -48.93 -22.45
CA LYS A 2 -46.61 -47.80 -22.97
C LYS A 2 -46.67 -46.49 -22.16
N LYS A 3 -47.80 -46.17 -21.52
CA LYS A 3 -47.96 -44.94 -20.72
C LYS A 3 -47.20 -44.97 -19.39
N PHE A 4 -47.15 -46.12 -18.73
CA PHE A 4 -46.39 -46.30 -17.48
C PHE A 4 -44.89 -46.10 -17.68
N PHE A 5 -44.36 -46.56 -18.81
CA PHE A 5 -42.95 -46.39 -19.15
C PHE A 5 -42.56 -44.92 -19.35
N VAL A 6 -43.45 -44.13 -19.97
CA VAL A 6 -43.25 -42.68 -20.15
C VAL A 6 -43.30 -41.94 -18.80
N TYR A 7 -44.23 -42.30 -17.92
CA TYR A 7 -44.31 -41.71 -16.58
C TYR A 7 -43.10 -42.07 -15.70
N SER A 8 -42.59 -43.31 -15.77
CA SER A 8 -41.36 -43.70 -15.07
C SER A 8 -40.13 -42.97 -15.60
N LEU A 9 -40.06 -42.72 -16.92
CA LEU A 9 -38.93 -41.99 -17.51
C LEU A 9 -38.94 -40.50 -17.11
N LEU A 10 -40.12 -39.88 -17.07
CA LEU A 10 -40.27 -38.50 -16.60
C LEU A 10 -39.94 -38.35 -15.11
N LEU A 11 -40.29 -39.33 -14.28
CA LEU A 11 -39.94 -39.32 -12.85
C LEU A 11 -38.42 -39.44 -12.63
N VAL A 12 -37.72 -40.24 -13.44
CA VAL A 12 -36.27 -40.39 -13.38
C VAL A 12 -35.55 -39.12 -13.84
N CYS A 13 -36.11 -38.36 -14.79
CA CYS A 13 -35.56 -37.06 -15.19
C CYS A 13 -35.70 -36.00 -14.08
N LEU A 14 -36.82 -35.99 -13.33
CA LEU A 14 -37.03 -35.08 -12.21
C LEU A 14 -36.15 -35.41 -10.98
N LEU A 15 -35.79 -36.68 -10.80
CA LEU A 15 -34.91 -37.13 -9.71
C LEU A 15 -33.41 -36.94 -10.02
N ASN A 16 -33.04 -36.72 -11.28
CA ASN A 16 -31.67 -36.41 -11.70
C ASN A 16 -31.44 -34.90 -11.91
N ASP A 17 -32.42 -34.05 -11.57
CA ASP A 17 -32.24 -32.59 -11.51
C ASP A 17 -31.46 -32.18 -10.25
N SER A 18 -30.35 -32.88 -10.00
CA SER A 18 -29.30 -32.41 -9.12
C SER A 18 -28.55 -31.33 -9.89
N CYS A 19 -29.17 -30.15 -10.01
CA CYS A 19 -28.43 -28.92 -10.20
C CYS A 19 -27.38 -28.88 -9.09
N LYS A 20 -26.13 -29.24 -9.43
CA LYS A 20 -25.01 -29.06 -8.53
C LYS A 20 -24.88 -27.55 -8.32
N ASN A 21 -25.38 -27.06 -7.20
CA ASN A 21 -25.00 -25.75 -6.70
C ASN A 21 -23.50 -25.86 -6.38
N VAL A 22 -22.67 -25.50 -7.34
CA VAL A 22 -21.24 -25.36 -7.15
C VAL A 22 -21.07 -23.99 -6.51
N GLU A 23 -20.90 -23.97 -5.19
CA GLU A 23 -20.41 -22.77 -4.52
C GLU A 23 -18.95 -22.62 -4.92
N TYR A 24 -18.64 -21.56 -5.66
CA TYR A 24 -17.25 -21.28 -6.00
C TYR A 24 -16.60 -20.49 -4.87
N ASP A 25 -15.35 -20.82 -4.54
CA ASP A 25 -14.62 -20.13 -3.47
C ASP A 25 -14.52 -18.60 -3.70
N TRP A 26 -14.55 -18.15 -4.95
CA TRP A 26 -14.55 -16.72 -5.29
C TRP A 26 -15.87 -16.03 -4.92
N GLU A 27 -16.99 -16.74 -4.84
CA GLU A 27 -18.30 -16.18 -4.41
C GLU A 27 -18.30 -15.87 -2.90
N LYS A 28 -17.38 -16.49 -2.16
CA LYS A 28 -17.10 -16.20 -0.74
C LYS A 28 -15.90 -15.27 -0.56
N ALA A 29 -15.27 -14.81 -1.66
CA ALA A 29 -14.14 -13.91 -1.58
C ALA A 29 -14.61 -12.55 -1.06
N THR A 30 -14.22 -12.26 0.16
CA THR A 30 -14.38 -10.95 0.81
C THR A 30 -13.03 -10.26 0.88
N THR A 31 -13.01 -8.96 0.64
CA THR A 31 -11.80 -8.14 0.70
C THR A 31 -11.24 -8.12 2.12
N GLY A 32 -9.93 -8.34 2.26
CA GLY A 32 -9.22 -8.13 3.52
C GLY A 32 -8.97 -6.65 3.74
N ALA A 33 -8.78 -6.23 5.00
CA ALA A 33 -8.37 -4.87 5.31
C ALA A 33 -7.09 -4.50 4.56
N ALA A 34 -6.94 -3.21 4.27
CA ALA A 34 -5.78 -2.66 3.58
C ALA A 34 -5.17 -1.51 4.40
N PRO A 35 -3.84 -1.30 4.36
CA PRO A 35 -3.26 -0.13 4.97
C PRO A 35 -3.78 1.15 4.29
N LYS A 36 -3.99 2.17 5.11
CA LYS A 36 -4.38 3.51 4.69
C LYS A 36 -3.33 4.49 5.19
N VAL A 37 -2.79 5.28 4.29
CA VAL A 37 -1.79 6.29 4.60
C VAL A 37 -2.35 7.67 4.33
N THR A 38 -1.96 8.63 5.15
CA THR A 38 -2.25 10.04 4.88
C THR A 38 -1.02 10.88 5.17
N VAL A 39 -0.39 11.41 4.13
CA VAL A 39 0.73 12.34 4.25
C VAL A 39 0.23 13.69 4.76
N ASN A 40 0.84 14.23 5.81
CA ASN A 40 0.54 15.58 6.27
C ASN A 40 1.25 16.60 5.38
N ILE A 41 0.50 17.20 4.47
CA ILE A 41 0.96 18.22 3.52
C ILE A 41 1.29 19.58 4.16
N ALA A 42 0.90 19.84 5.41
CA ALA A 42 1.24 21.09 6.07
C ALA A 42 2.59 21.01 6.80
N LYS A 43 3.03 19.80 7.17
CA LYS A 43 4.23 19.57 7.98
C LYS A 43 5.36 18.88 7.24
N SER A 44 5.04 18.08 6.22
CA SER A 44 6.06 17.41 5.42
C SER A 44 6.81 18.41 4.53
N ALA A 45 8.10 18.20 4.32
CA ALA A 45 8.91 19.01 3.44
C ALA A 45 8.52 18.82 1.98
N LEU A 46 8.48 19.93 1.23
CA LEU A 46 8.02 20.02 -0.17
C LEU A 46 6.93 18.98 -0.50
N PRO A 47 5.78 19.00 0.18
CA PRO A 47 4.76 17.99 -0.01
C PRO A 47 4.10 18.19 -1.38
N THR A 48 3.55 17.11 -1.92
CA THR A 48 2.69 17.19 -3.11
C THR A 48 1.23 17.41 -2.69
N VAL A 49 0.28 16.95 -3.51
CA VAL A 49 -1.10 16.77 -3.05
C VAL A 49 -1.21 15.48 -2.23
N GLN A 50 -2.27 15.38 -1.43
CA GLN A 50 -2.51 14.27 -0.50
C GLN A 50 -2.51 12.90 -1.20
N THR A 51 -3.18 12.79 -2.35
CA THR A 51 -3.29 11.56 -3.16
C THR A 51 -1.99 11.17 -3.87
N GLY A 52 -0.99 12.06 -3.89
CA GLY A 52 0.34 11.72 -4.40
C GLY A 52 1.11 10.77 -3.48
N ASN A 53 0.77 10.69 -2.19
CA ASN A 53 1.45 9.83 -1.20
C ASN A 53 2.99 9.94 -1.20
N VAL A 54 3.51 11.11 -1.57
CA VAL A 54 4.95 11.40 -1.64
C VAL A 54 5.26 12.80 -1.13
N SER A 55 6.42 12.94 -0.50
CA SER A 55 7.01 14.20 -0.05
C SER A 55 8.48 14.26 -0.50
N PHE A 56 9.09 15.43 -0.44
CA PHE A 56 10.50 15.60 -0.81
C PHE A 56 11.32 16.31 0.26
N PHE A 57 12.46 15.73 0.61
CA PHE A 57 13.50 16.47 1.31
C PHE A 57 14.30 17.33 0.33
N ASN A 58 14.38 18.64 0.60
CA ASN A 58 15.13 19.58 -0.21
C ASN A 58 16.60 19.66 0.26
N MET A 59 17.50 19.03 -0.48
CA MET A 59 18.93 19.01 -0.18
C MET A 59 19.63 20.36 -0.38
N LYS A 60 18.96 21.36 -0.99
CA LYS A 60 19.51 22.71 -1.14
C LYS A 60 19.51 23.49 0.18
N GLU A 61 18.66 23.10 1.13
CA GLU A 61 18.64 23.70 2.46
C GLU A 61 19.79 23.14 3.31
N ALA A 62 20.62 24.02 3.87
CA ALA A 62 21.82 23.62 4.59
C ALA A 62 21.55 22.69 5.80
N ASP A 63 20.36 22.79 6.38
CA ASP A 63 19.90 22.05 7.56
C ASP A 63 18.76 21.07 7.24
N TYR A 64 18.62 20.67 5.96
CA TYR A 64 17.59 19.73 5.52
C TYR A 64 17.56 18.47 6.38
N ALA A 65 18.75 17.98 6.79
CA ALA A 65 18.88 16.74 7.54
C ALA A 65 18.11 16.74 8.88
N THR A 66 17.95 17.90 9.50
CA THR A 66 17.41 18.02 10.87
C THR A 66 16.15 18.85 10.99
N LYS A 67 15.93 19.81 10.08
CA LYS A 67 14.76 20.71 10.16
C LYS A 67 13.57 20.25 9.33
N GLN A 68 13.83 19.59 8.21
CA GLN A 68 12.76 19.06 7.39
C GLN A 68 12.16 17.82 8.01
N GLN A 69 10.86 17.65 7.82
CA GLN A 69 10.10 16.55 8.37
C GLN A 69 9.36 15.84 7.25
N PHE A 70 9.14 14.55 7.42
CA PHE A 70 8.19 13.77 6.68
C PHE A 70 7.19 13.23 7.70
N GLU A 71 5.94 13.69 7.60
CA GLU A 71 4.87 13.29 8.49
C GLU A 71 3.76 12.59 7.74
N TRP A 72 3.35 11.45 8.26
CA TRP A 72 2.25 10.67 7.72
C TRP A 72 1.54 9.91 8.83
N THR A 73 0.27 9.63 8.62
CA THR A 73 -0.58 8.85 9.52
C THR A 73 -0.89 7.51 8.88
N LEU A 74 -0.75 6.44 9.67
CA LEU A 74 -1.13 5.08 9.34
C LEU A 74 -2.47 4.75 10.00
N ASP A 75 -3.37 4.23 9.18
CA ASP A 75 -4.64 3.65 9.57
C ASP A 75 -4.91 2.42 8.67
N TYR A 76 -6.13 1.90 8.68
CA TYR A 76 -6.54 0.83 7.77
C TYR A 76 -7.94 1.06 7.20
N PHE A 77 -8.15 0.59 5.98
CA PHE A 77 -9.49 0.41 5.42
C PHE A 77 -10.10 -0.86 6.00
N ASP A 78 -11.21 -0.71 6.71
CA ASP A 78 -12.03 -1.84 7.16
C ASP A 78 -13.08 -2.18 6.09
N PHE A 79 -13.05 -3.42 5.62
CA PHE A 79 -14.04 -3.96 4.68
C PHE A 79 -15.01 -4.95 5.34
N GLY A 80 -15.07 -4.98 6.67
CA GLY A 80 -16.09 -5.71 7.44
C GLY A 80 -15.83 -7.20 7.63
N ARG A 81 -14.66 -7.72 7.24
CA ARG A 81 -14.34 -9.15 7.38
C ARG A 81 -13.72 -9.50 8.73
N THR A 82 -12.68 -8.77 9.13
CA THR A 82 -11.98 -8.95 10.41
C THR A 82 -11.14 -7.70 10.67
N THR A 83 -10.95 -7.35 11.95
CA THR A 83 -10.19 -6.16 12.33
C THR A 83 -8.70 -6.37 12.11
N VAL A 84 -7.96 -5.29 11.88
CA VAL A 84 -6.50 -5.35 11.85
C VAL A 84 -5.99 -5.46 13.28
N GLN A 85 -5.20 -6.50 13.57
CA GLN A 85 -4.56 -6.69 14.86
C GLN A 85 -3.29 -5.85 14.97
N SER A 86 -2.46 -5.88 13.92
CA SER A 86 -1.24 -5.08 13.86
C SER A 86 -0.80 -4.80 12.43
N ILE A 87 0.01 -3.76 12.27
CA ILE A 87 0.75 -3.45 11.05
C ILE A 87 2.23 -3.37 11.39
N ASP A 88 3.02 -4.30 10.83
CA ASP A 88 4.47 -4.20 10.87
C ASP A 88 4.91 -3.20 9.78
N VAL A 89 5.56 -2.13 10.21
CA VAL A 89 6.09 -1.07 9.35
C VAL A 89 7.56 -1.34 9.13
N TYR A 90 7.93 -1.64 7.88
CA TYR A 90 9.32 -1.83 7.46
C TYR A 90 9.83 -0.59 6.77
N LEU A 91 11.07 -0.19 7.05
CA LEU A 91 11.73 0.97 6.45
C LEU A 91 13.01 0.54 5.72
N SER A 92 13.19 1.12 4.54
CA SER A 92 14.38 0.95 3.70
C SER A 92 14.83 2.28 3.11
N PHE A 93 16.12 2.36 2.78
CA PHE A 93 16.66 3.39 1.91
C PHE A 93 16.98 2.77 0.55
N ASN A 94 16.59 3.45 -0.52
CA ASN A 94 16.73 2.97 -1.88
C ASN A 94 17.37 4.04 -2.74
N LYS A 95 18.24 3.60 -3.67
CA LYS A 95 18.72 4.45 -4.74
C LYS A 95 17.62 4.67 -5.76
N ARG A 96 17.65 5.83 -6.42
CA ARG A 96 16.69 6.16 -7.49
C ARG A 96 16.57 5.02 -8.49
N GLU A 97 15.35 4.79 -8.95
CA GLU A 97 15.05 3.81 -10.00
C GLU A 97 15.71 4.22 -11.33
N SER A 98 15.87 3.27 -12.25
CA SER A 98 16.37 3.55 -13.61
C SER A 98 15.48 4.53 -14.38
N SER A 99 14.18 4.51 -14.09
CA SER A 99 13.17 5.42 -14.63
C SER A 99 12.32 5.96 -13.48
N PRO A 100 12.80 6.98 -12.74
CA PRO A 100 12.04 7.56 -11.65
C PRO A 100 10.83 8.34 -12.20
N PRO A 101 9.74 8.50 -11.42
CA PRO A 101 8.63 9.36 -11.80
C PRO A 101 9.09 10.80 -12.09
N ALA A 102 8.45 11.44 -13.07
CA ALA A 102 8.72 12.83 -13.39
C ALA A 102 8.08 13.78 -12.35
N TYR A 103 8.75 14.89 -12.07
CA TYR A 103 8.30 15.93 -11.15
C TYR A 103 8.35 17.32 -11.82
N PRO A 104 7.30 18.16 -11.75
CA PRO A 104 6.07 18.03 -10.94
C PRO A 104 5.16 16.86 -11.34
N ILE A 105 4.39 16.34 -10.38
CA ILE A 105 3.52 15.18 -10.61
C ILE A 105 2.44 15.55 -11.63
N VAL A 106 2.27 14.70 -12.64
CA VAL A 106 1.12 14.76 -13.56
C VAL A 106 -0.02 13.97 -12.94
N PHE A 107 -1.20 14.59 -12.83
CA PHE A 107 -2.41 13.96 -12.29
C PHE A 107 -3.32 13.45 -13.40
N SER A 108 -4.27 12.58 -13.04
CA SER A 108 -5.37 12.16 -13.90
C SER A 108 -6.18 13.38 -14.38
N LEU A 109 -6.99 13.22 -15.43
CA LEU A 109 -7.83 14.30 -15.95
C LEU A 109 -8.77 14.90 -14.88
N ALA A 110 -9.16 14.09 -13.89
CA ALA A 110 -9.96 14.52 -12.75
C ALA A 110 -9.16 15.30 -11.70
N GLY A 111 -7.83 15.38 -11.83
CA GLY A 111 -6.92 16.05 -10.90
C GLY A 111 -6.73 15.31 -9.57
N GLU A 112 -7.26 14.10 -9.44
CA GLU A 112 -7.38 13.42 -8.16
C GLU A 112 -6.22 12.47 -7.88
N PHE A 113 -5.77 11.68 -8.86
CA PHE A 113 -4.75 10.64 -8.65
C PHE A 113 -3.51 10.91 -9.49
N PRO A 114 -2.30 10.56 -9.03
CA PRO A 114 -1.11 10.67 -9.86
C PRO A 114 -1.25 9.79 -11.11
N SER A 115 -0.76 10.23 -12.25
CA SER A 115 -0.82 9.45 -13.51
C SER A 115 0.13 8.25 -13.54
N ILE A 116 1.06 8.18 -12.57
CA ILE A 116 2.02 7.10 -12.40
C ILE A 116 2.24 6.88 -10.90
N ARG A 117 2.52 5.64 -10.51
CA ARG A 117 2.98 5.30 -9.16
C ARG A 117 4.20 6.13 -8.75
N GLN A 118 4.24 6.54 -7.49
CA GLN A 118 5.32 7.36 -6.93
C GLN A 118 6.45 6.53 -6.35
N PHE A 119 6.23 5.23 -6.12
CA PHE A 119 7.23 4.26 -5.65
C PHE A 119 7.01 2.87 -6.30
N PRO A 120 8.00 1.96 -6.28
CA PRO A 120 7.92 0.69 -7.02
C PRO A 120 6.88 -0.30 -6.45
N LEU A 121 6.11 -0.93 -7.34
CA LEU A 121 5.31 -2.15 -7.10
C LEU A 121 6.02 -3.39 -7.67
N PRO A 122 5.76 -4.60 -7.14
CA PRO A 122 4.92 -4.90 -5.97
C PRO A 122 5.57 -4.42 -4.66
N SER A 123 4.76 -4.00 -3.69
CA SER A 123 5.26 -3.66 -2.34
C SER A 123 5.57 -4.96 -1.60
N THR A 124 6.83 -5.37 -1.64
CA THR A 124 7.34 -6.60 -1.03
C THR A 124 8.44 -6.24 -0.04
N VAL A 125 8.35 -6.78 1.17
CA VAL A 125 9.42 -6.67 2.17
C VAL A 125 10.60 -7.54 1.73
N LEU A 126 11.75 -6.90 1.52
CA LEU A 126 13.02 -7.52 1.13
C LEU A 126 13.92 -7.70 2.35
N ALA A 127 14.96 -8.52 2.21
CA ALA A 127 15.96 -8.75 3.27
C ALA A 127 16.69 -7.47 3.72
N THR A 128 16.72 -6.43 2.88
CA THR A 128 17.32 -5.13 3.18
C THR A 128 16.40 -4.21 3.98
N ASP A 129 15.12 -4.54 4.07
CA ASP A 129 14.13 -3.73 4.77
C ASP A 129 14.17 -4.06 6.26
N LYS A 130 14.21 -3.03 7.11
CA LYS A 130 14.31 -3.20 8.55
C LYS A 130 12.96 -2.92 9.21
N LEU A 131 12.54 -3.78 10.12
CA LEU A 131 11.32 -3.54 10.91
C LEU A 131 11.52 -2.28 11.77
N TYR A 132 10.75 -1.24 11.46
CA TYR A 132 10.78 0.05 12.14
C TYR A 132 9.90 0.05 13.38
N GLU A 133 8.64 -0.36 13.25
CA GLU A 133 7.68 -0.43 14.35
C GLU A 133 6.56 -1.44 14.03
N THR A 134 6.06 -2.15 15.05
CA THR A 134 4.80 -2.89 14.96
C THR A 134 3.70 -2.05 15.60
N VAL A 135 2.76 -1.56 14.79
CA VAL A 135 1.67 -0.70 15.22
C VAL A 135 0.46 -1.55 15.60
N THR A 136 -0.07 -1.36 16.80
CA THR A 136 -1.25 -2.06 17.33
C THR A 136 -2.39 -1.11 17.72
N SER A 137 -2.22 0.19 17.47
CA SER A 137 -3.20 1.22 17.80
C SER A 137 -3.29 2.21 16.65
N PHE A 138 -4.50 2.42 16.15
CA PHE A 138 -4.78 3.21 14.96
C PHE A 138 -5.77 4.34 15.29
N PRO A 139 -5.62 5.54 14.70
CA PRO A 139 -4.54 5.92 13.78
C PRO A 139 -3.20 6.16 14.51
N LYS A 140 -2.08 5.93 13.81
CA LYS A 140 -0.72 6.18 14.30
C LYS A 140 -0.02 7.21 13.42
N THR A 141 0.48 8.30 14.00
CA THR A 141 1.25 9.31 13.27
C THR A 141 2.76 9.09 13.44
N PHE A 142 3.48 9.21 12.33
CA PHE A 142 4.93 9.19 12.25
C PHE A 142 5.41 10.57 11.82
N THR A 143 6.36 11.16 12.55
CA THR A 143 7.03 12.42 12.18
C THR A 143 8.53 12.18 12.20
N LEU A 144 9.17 12.18 11.03
CA LEU A 144 10.56 11.74 10.90
C LEU A 144 11.39 12.74 10.11
N THR A 145 12.61 13.02 10.60
CA THR A 145 13.60 13.83 9.88
C THR A 145 14.50 12.95 9.01
N PRO A 146 15.19 13.51 8.00
CA PRO A 146 16.15 12.73 7.22
C PRO A 146 17.24 12.10 8.08
N ALA A 147 17.71 12.80 9.12
CA ALA A 147 18.72 12.27 10.04
C ALA A 147 18.22 11.04 10.82
N GLN A 148 16.96 11.06 11.28
CA GLN A 148 16.37 9.90 11.98
C GLN A 148 16.23 8.70 11.04
N LEU A 149 15.74 8.92 9.82
CA LEU A 149 15.61 7.88 8.80
C LEU A 149 16.97 7.30 8.42
N ALA A 150 17.95 8.16 8.19
CA ALA A 150 19.31 7.77 7.83
C ALA A 150 20.02 6.99 8.93
N ALA A 151 19.87 7.42 10.19
CA ALA A 151 20.42 6.70 11.34
C ALA A 151 19.82 5.29 11.45
N PHE A 152 18.52 5.15 11.23
CA PHE A 152 17.84 3.86 11.28
C PHE A 152 18.29 2.91 10.14
N THR A 153 18.36 3.42 8.92
CA THR A 153 18.76 2.61 7.76
C THR A 153 20.27 2.38 7.68
N GLY A 154 21.08 3.22 8.34
CA GLY A 154 22.54 3.25 8.17
C GLY A 154 22.97 4.01 6.91
N THR A 155 22.14 4.92 6.40
CA THR A 155 22.41 5.70 5.20
C THR A 155 23.33 6.88 5.52
N ASN A 156 24.36 7.10 4.70
CA ASN A 156 25.15 8.33 4.75
C ASN A 156 24.48 9.42 3.91
N LEU A 157 23.88 10.42 4.57
CA LEU A 157 23.21 11.55 3.92
C LEU A 157 24.11 12.37 2.98
N SER A 158 25.43 12.34 3.13
CA SER A 158 26.34 13.01 2.18
C SER A 158 26.42 12.33 0.81
N THR A 159 25.91 11.10 0.69
CA THR A 159 25.97 10.28 -0.53
C THR A 159 24.62 10.14 -1.23
N VAL A 160 23.57 10.77 -0.69
CA VAL A 160 22.23 10.71 -1.28
C VAL A 160 22.15 11.61 -2.50
N GLY A 161 21.53 11.10 -3.55
CA GLY A 161 21.30 11.81 -4.80
C GLY A 161 19.84 12.22 -4.97
N VAL A 162 19.58 13.06 -5.98
CA VAL A 162 18.20 13.40 -6.38
C VAL A 162 17.45 12.11 -6.75
N ASN A 163 16.22 12.00 -6.26
CA ASN A 163 15.29 10.87 -6.36
C ASN A 163 15.69 9.61 -5.59
N ASP A 164 16.81 9.58 -4.85
CA ASP A 164 16.99 8.58 -3.79
C ASP A 164 15.86 8.76 -2.77
N TYR A 165 15.53 7.70 -2.03
CA TYR A 165 14.32 7.74 -1.20
C TYR A 165 14.33 6.80 -0.01
N PHE A 166 13.58 7.18 1.00
CA PHE A 166 13.15 6.31 2.08
C PHE A 166 11.77 5.76 1.77
N LEU A 167 11.58 4.46 1.98
CA LEU A 167 10.32 3.78 1.71
C LEU A 167 9.87 2.97 2.91
N PHE A 168 8.64 3.23 3.33
CA PHE A 168 7.90 2.44 4.30
C PHE A 168 7.03 1.42 3.57
N LYS A 169 7.08 0.17 4.00
CA LYS A 169 6.27 -0.95 3.51
C LYS A 169 5.54 -1.58 4.69
N PHE A 170 4.42 -2.23 4.42
CA PHE A 170 3.53 -2.72 5.47
C PHE A 170 3.34 -4.23 5.36
N ILE A 171 3.33 -4.92 6.51
CA ILE A 171 2.76 -6.26 6.63
C ILE A 171 1.57 -6.15 7.58
N LEU A 172 0.38 -6.48 7.09
CA LEU A 172 -0.84 -6.47 7.89
C LEU A 172 -1.03 -7.83 8.55
N THR A 173 -1.31 -7.84 9.85
CA THR A 173 -1.80 -9.03 10.57
C THR A 173 -3.25 -8.79 10.97
N MET A 174 -4.12 -9.67 10.48
CA MET A 174 -5.56 -9.64 10.71
C MET A 174 -5.91 -10.31 12.05
N GLY A 175 -7.06 -10.00 12.63
CA GLY A 175 -7.54 -10.58 13.90
C GLY A 175 -7.74 -12.09 13.86
N ASP A 176 -7.89 -12.68 12.66
CA ASP A 176 -7.94 -14.13 12.44
C ASP A 176 -6.56 -14.79 12.21
N GLY A 177 -5.48 -14.03 12.38
CA GLY A 177 -4.09 -14.49 12.25
C GLY A 177 -3.55 -14.51 10.81
N ARG A 178 -4.37 -14.25 9.79
CA ARG A 178 -3.88 -14.13 8.41
C ARG A 178 -3.01 -12.89 8.25
N LYS A 179 -2.03 -12.98 7.36
CA LYS A 179 -1.13 -11.86 7.05
C LYS A 179 -1.17 -11.47 5.58
N ILE A 180 -1.13 -10.18 5.31
CA ILE A 180 -0.88 -9.64 3.97
C ILE A 180 0.56 -9.14 3.95
N VAL A 181 1.42 -9.92 3.29
CA VAL A 181 2.88 -9.71 3.27
C VAL A 181 3.39 -9.06 1.97
N GLN A 182 2.52 -8.94 0.97
CA GLN A 182 2.85 -8.40 -0.33
C GLN A 182 1.62 -7.77 -0.98
N TYR A 183 1.82 -6.66 -1.69
CA TYR A 183 0.78 -5.99 -2.47
C TYR A 183 1.21 -5.89 -3.93
N GLN A 184 0.40 -6.48 -4.81
CA GLN A 184 0.65 -6.53 -6.25
C GLN A 184 0.19 -5.24 -6.95
N GLU A 185 0.62 -5.05 -8.20
CA GLU A 185 0.27 -3.89 -9.04
C GLU A 185 -1.24 -3.63 -9.15
N ASN A 186 -2.06 -4.69 -9.12
CA ASN A 186 -3.51 -4.58 -9.26
C ASN A 186 -4.27 -4.43 -7.94
N ALA A 187 -3.59 -4.42 -6.80
CA ALA A 187 -4.23 -4.43 -5.49
C ALA A 187 -4.20 -3.07 -4.78
N CYS A 188 -3.10 -2.33 -4.92
CA CYS A 188 -2.84 -1.11 -4.13
C CYS A 188 -1.96 -0.14 -4.93
N ASP A 189 -2.54 0.47 -5.95
CA ASP A 189 -1.88 1.43 -6.83
C ASP A 189 -2.55 2.80 -6.73
N GLU A 190 -1.83 3.76 -6.16
CA GLU A 190 -2.28 5.13 -6.00
C GLU A 190 -2.64 5.81 -7.34
N SER A 191 -2.05 5.37 -8.45
CA SER A 191 -2.33 5.94 -9.78
C SER A 191 -3.66 5.50 -10.38
N ARG A 192 -4.26 4.44 -9.81
CA ARG A 192 -5.54 3.89 -10.23
C ARG A 192 -6.70 4.29 -9.31
N GLY A 193 -6.42 4.98 -8.22
CA GLY A 193 -7.42 5.35 -7.21
C GLY A 193 -7.95 4.15 -6.42
N GLU A 194 -7.20 3.05 -6.35
CA GLU A 194 -7.57 1.88 -5.56
C GLU A 194 -7.50 2.22 -4.06
N PRO A 195 -8.46 1.77 -3.22
CA PRO A 195 -8.54 2.11 -1.80
C PRO A 195 -7.52 1.34 -0.94
N CYS A 196 -6.23 1.47 -1.24
CA CYS A 196 -5.14 0.85 -0.50
C CYS A 196 -3.80 1.56 -0.73
N ASP A 197 -3.11 1.88 0.37
CA ASP A 197 -1.79 2.50 0.38
C ASP A 197 -0.74 1.49 0.84
N CYS A 198 -0.25 0.64 -0.06
CA CYS A 198 0.65 -0.46 0.28
C CYS A 198 2.08 -0.05 0.69
N ARG A 199 2.37 1.25 0.60
CA ARG A 199 3.65 1.87 0.93
C ARG A 199 3.49 3.39 1.02
N VAL A 200 4.46 4.03 1.65
CA VAL A 200 4.62 5.49 1.59
C VAL A 200 6.09 5.84 1.70
N GLY A 201 6.51 6.94 1.08
CA GLY A 201 7.90 7.34 1.16
C GLY A 201 8.12 8.82 0.95
N VAL A 202 9.39 9.17 1.08
CA VAL A 202 9.91 10.52 0.89
C VAL A 202 11.16 10.44 0.05
N ARG A 203 11.25 11.27 -0.99
CA ARG A 203 12.37 11.32 -1.93
C ARG A 203 13.28 12.52 -1.65
N PHE A 204 14.48 12.52 -2.21
CA PHE A 204 15.37 13.68 -2.18
C PHE A 204 15.23 14.53 -3.45
N LYS A 205 15.21 15.85 -3.30
CA LYS A 205 15.25 16.83 -4.39
C LYS A 205 16.33 17.88 -4.12
N ASN A 206 16.69 18.61 -5.17
CA ASN A 206 17.60 19.74 -5.09
C ASN A 206 16.92 20.94 -5.76
N GLN A 207 16.04 21.65 -5.02
CA GLN A 207 15.22 22.76 -5.54
C GLN A 207 15.54 24.07 -4.84
#